data_AF-A0A838SHM8-F1
#
_entry.id   AF-A0A838SHM8-F1
#
_cell.length_a   1.000
_cell.length_b   1.000
_cell.length_c   1.000
_cell.angle_alpha   90.00
_cell.angle_beta   90.00
_cell.angle_gamma   90.00
#
_symmetry.space_group_name_H-M   'P 1'
#
loop_
_entity.id
_entity.type
_entity.pdbx_description
1 polymer ?
#
loop_
_entity_poly.entity_id
_entity_poly.type
_entity_poly.pdbx_seq_one_letter_code
_entity_poly.pdbx_strand_id
1 'polypeptide(L)'
;AVRRRVLRHSAVAAGAPSGALAAVHVEALDALLTSWHGQQEAQLPGGVRAVRRCGRLHLSAPPPGPPPDPPPDPPPAEAPAEE
;
A
#
# COMPACT_ATOMS: atom_id res chain seq x y z
N ALA A 1 5.09 -22.23 -11.01
CA ALA A 1 5.65 -21.20 -11.92
C ALA A 1 4.74 -19.98 -12.10
N VAL A 2 3.45 -20.14 -12.42
CA VAL A 2 2.54 -19.00 -12.71
C VAL A 2 2.20 -18.18 -11.45
N ARG A 3 1.78 -18.82 -10.35
CA ARG A 3 1.36 -18.14 -9.12
C ARG A 3 2.41 -17.16 -8.59
N ARG A 4 3.67 -17.59 -8.47
CA ARG A 4 4.79 -16.73 -8.05
C ARG A 4 5.01 -15.52 -8.97
N ARG A 5 4.79 -15.66 -10.29
CA ARG A 5 4.89 -14.53 -11.24
C ARG A 5 3.75 -13.53 -11.02
N VAL A 6 2.53 -14.02 -10.83
CA VAL A 6 1.36 -13.17 -10.52
C VAL A 6 1.59 -12.43 -9.21
N LEU A 7 2.01 -13.13 -8.14
CA LEU A 7 2.30 -12.52 -6.85
C LEU A 7 3.38 -11.43 -6.95
N ARG A 8 4.46 -11.70 -7.69
CA ARG A 8 5.51 -10.71 -7.93
C ARG A 8 4.98 -9.49 -8.67
N HIS A 9 4.17 -9.70 -9.72
CA HIS A 9 3.60 -8.60 -10.50
C HIS A 9 2.63 -7.76 -9.66
N SER A 10 1.77 -8.40 -8.86
CA SER A 10 0.85 -7.72 -7.95
C SER A 10 1.58 -6.91 -6.88
N ALA A 11 2.67 -7.44 -6.31
CA ALA A 11 3.49 -6.70 -5.35
C ALA A 11 4.10 -5.43 -5.97
N VAL A 12 4.64 -5.52 -7.19
CA VAL A 12 5.18 -4.36 -7.92
C VAL A 12 4.08 -3.35 -8.23
N ALA A 13 2.92 -3.81 -8.71
CA ALA A 13 1.77 -2.95 -9.00
C ALA A 13 1.25 -2.24 -7.73
N ALA A 14 1.40 -2.86 -6.56
CA ALA A 14 1.06 -2.26 -5.27
C ALA A 14 2.11 -1.26 -4.74
N GLY A 15 3.21 -1.04 -5.46
CA GLY A 15 4.25 -0.06 -5.10
C GLY A 15 5.54 -0.64 -4.55
N ALA A 16 5.70 -1.98 -4.51
CA ALA A 16 6.96 -2.56 -4.06
C ALA A 16 8.05 -2.36 -5.13
N PRO A 17 9.21 -1.78 -4.78
CA PRO A 17 10.29 -1.56 -5.74
C PRO A 17 10.83 -2.90 -6.25
N SER A 18 10.78 -3.09 -7.58
CA SER A 18 11.14 -4.36 -8.23
C SER A 18 12.59 -4.79 -7.97
N GLY A 19 13.49 -3.84 -7.71
CA GLY A 19 14.89 -4.10 -7.36
C GLY A 19 15.10 -4.61 -5.93
N ALA A 20 14.17 -4.33 -5.00
CA ALA A 20 14.24 -4.82 -3.62
C ALA A 20 13.35 -6.06 -3.39
N LEU A 21 12.43 -6.36 -4.32
CA LEU A 21 11.51 -7.48 -4.22
C LEU A 21 12.22 -8.83 -4.50
N ALA A 22 12.79 -9.41 -3.44
CA ALA A 22 13.41 -10.73 -3.44
C ALA A 22 12.42 -11.93 -3.38
N ALA A 23 12.94 -13.13 -3.66
CA ALA A 23 12.17 -14.38 -3.63
C ALA A 23 11.50 -14.65 -2.27
N VAL A 24 12.17 -14.32 -1.16
CA VAL A 24 11.63 -14.46 0.21
C VAL A 24 10.31 -13.73 0.40
N HIS A 25 10.14 -12.56 -0.23
CA HIS A 25 8.90 -11.79 -0.17
C HIS A 25 7.79 -12.49 -0.96
N VAL A 26 8.11 -13.05 -2.12
CA VAL A 26 7.15 -13.80 -2.93
C VAL A 26 6.72 -15.08 -2.21
N GLU A 27 7.65 -15.79 -1.55
CA GLU A 27 7.30 -16.96 -0.72
C GLU A 27 6.43 -16.57 0.49
N ALA A 28 6.67 -15.41 1.12
CA ALA A 28 5.80 -14.93 2.19
C ALA A 28 4.36 -14.68 1.70
N LEU A 29 4.19 -14.09 0.51
CA LEU A 29 2.88 -13.94 -0.13
C LEU A 29 2.25 -15.29 -0.51
N ASP A 30 3.07 -16.22 -0.98
CA ASP A 30 2.64 -17.56 -1.37
C ASP A 30 2.10 -18.34 -0.16
N ALA A 31 2.82 -18.25 0.96
CA ALA A 31 2.42 -18.83 2.23
C ALA A 31 1.06 -18.28 2.68
N LEU A 32 0.77 -16.98 2.52
CA LEU A 32 -0.55 -16.41 2.88
C LEU A 32 -1.71 -17.12 2.18
N LEU A 33 -1.46 -17.66 0.98
CA LEU A 33 -2.45 -18.37 0.18
C LEU A 33 -2.49 -19.88 0.44
N THR A 34 -1.35 -20.50 0.75
CA THR A 34 -1.27 -21.98 0.88
C THR A 34 -1.23 -22.50 2.31
N SER A 35 -0.75 -21.71 3.26
CA SER A 35 -0.43 -22.16 4.61
C SER A 35 -1.36 -21.46 5.60
N TRP A 36 -2.51 -22.04 5.93
CA TRP A 36 -3.56 -21.36 6.74
C TRP A 36 -3.38 -21.38 8.26
N HIS A 37 -2.24 -21.83 8.76
CA HIS A 37 -2.02 -21.97 10.20
C HIS A 37 -1.20 -20.78 10.72
N GLY A 38 -1.82 -19.88 11.48
CA GLY A 38 -1.12 -18.81 12.21
C GLY A 38 -0.57 -17.66 11.34
N GLN A 39 -1.18 -17.36 10.21
CA GLN A 39 -0.63 -16.37 9.28
C GLN A 39 -0.73 -14.94 9.79
N GLN A 40 0.43 -14.28 9.85
CA GLN A 40 0.56 -12.85 10.09
C GLN A 40 0.71 -12.10 8.75
N GLU A 41 0.45 -10.79 8.75
CA GLU A 41 0.68 -9.93 7.59
C GLU A 41 2.10 -10.09 7.02
N ALA A 42 2.23 -10.09 5.70
CA ALA A 42 3.54 -10.06 5.04
C ALA A 42 3.92 -8.61 4.72
N GLN A 43 5.08 -8.21 5.21
CA GLN A 43 5.66 -6.90 4.92
C GLN A 43 6.59 -7.02 3.71
N LEU A 44 6.36 -6.18 2.73
CA LEU A 44 7.13 -6.12 1.49
C LEU A 44 7.98 -4.84 1.46
N PRO A 45 9.04 -4.81 0.64
CA PRO A 45 9.82 -3.61 0.40
C PRO A 45 8.93 -2.44 -0.07
N GLY A 46 9.35 -1.21 0.24
CA GLY A 46 8.57 -0.01 -0.09
C GLY A 46 7.38 0.23 0.85
N GLY A 47 7.33 -0.46 1.99
CA GLY A 47 6.27 -0.31 2.98
C GLY A 47 4.94 -0.98 2.60
N VAL A 48 4.92 -1.75 1.50
CA VAL A 48 3.70 -2.45 1.06
C VAL A 48 3.38 -3.56 2.06
N ARG A 49 2.13 -3.59 2.51
CA ARG A 49 1.61 -4.62 3.42
C ARG A 49 0.69 -5.56 2.66
N ALA A 50 0.79 -6.85 2.95
CA ALA A 50 -0.03 -7.88 2.35
C ALA A 50 -0.78 -8.68 3.42
N VAL A 51 -2.09 -8.83 3.25
CA VAL A 51 -2.93 -9.63 4.14
C VAL A 51 -3.88 -10.50 3.33
N ARG A 52 -4.22 -11.68 3.82
CA ARG A 52 -5.30 -12.47 3.24
C ARG A 52 -6.59 -12.23 4.00
N ARG A 53 -7.65 -11.80 3.31
CA ARG A 53 -9.00 -11.66 3.86
C ARG A 53 -10.01 -12.35 2.94
N CYS A 54 -10.90 -13.13 3.51
CA CYS A 54 -12.02 -13.77 2.78
C CYS A 54 -11.60 -14.50 1.48
N GLY A 55 -10.45 -15.18 1.48
CA GLY A 55 -9.95 -15.86 0.27
C GLY A 55 -9.10 -15.02 -0.69
N ARG A 56 -8.97 -13.72 -0.45
CA ARG A 56 -8.31 -12.77 -1.35
C ARG A 56 -7.06 -12.19 -0.70
N LEU A 57 -6.02 -11.96 -1.51
CA LEU A 57 -4.83 -11.24 -1.09
C LEU A 57 -5.06 -9.74 -1.28
N HIS A 58 -4.96 -8.97 -0.20
CA HIS A 58 -5.04 -7.52 -0.20
C HIS A 58 -3.64 -6.96 -0.05
N LEU A 59 -3.25 -6.08 -0.96
CA LEU A 59 -1.98 -5.37 -0.95
C LEU A 59 -2.27 -3.88 -0.77
N SER A 60 -1.65 -3.26 0.22
CA SER A 60 -1.78 -1.82 0.48
C SER A 60 -0.40 -1.19 0.52
N ALA A 61 -0.19 -0.17 -0.29
CA ALA A 61 0.94 0.75 -0.15
C ALA A 61 0.86 1.46 1.20
N PRO A 62 2.00 1.92 1.76
CA PRO A 62 1.95 2.85 2.86
C PRO A 62 1.18 4.10 2.41
N PRO A 63 0.41 4.76 3.30
CA PRO A 63 -0.21 6.02 2.92
C PRO A 63 0.87 6.98 2.43
N PRO A 64 0.62 7.74 1.34
CA PRO A 64 1.49 8.88 1.05
C PRO A 64 1.53 9.77 2.30
N GLY A 65 2.65 10.46 2.50
CA GLY A 65 2.79 11.37 3.64
C GLY A 65 1.56 12.29 3.80
N PRO A 66 1.28 12.77 5.02
CA PRO A 66 0.11 13.61 5.26
C PRO A 66 0.04 14.72 4.18
N PRO A 67 -1.15 15.00 3.63
CA PRO A 67 -1.27 16.09 2.67
C PRO A 67 -0.69 17.37 3.31
N PRO A 68 -0.03 18.24 2.55
CA PRO A 68 0.36 19.54 3.08
C PRO A 68 -0.88 20.22 3.66
N ASP A 69 -0.72 20.93 4.78
CA ASP A 69 -1.82 21.65 5.41
C ASP A 69 -2.55 22.48 4.35
N PRO A 70 -3.89 22.45 4.31
CA PRO A 70 -4.63 23.29 3.39
C PRO A 70 -4.23 24.75 3.63
N PRO A 71 -4.05 25.56 2.57
CA PRO A 71 -3.79 26.98 2.76
C PRO A 71 -4.92 27.57 3.62
N PRO A 72 -4.61 28.48 4.56
CA PRO A 72 -5.65 29.15 5.33
C PRO A 72 -6.64 29.81 4.36
N ASP A 73 -7.93 29.75 4.70
CA ASP A 73 -8.97 30.43 3.93
C ASP A 73 -8.56 31.90 3.69
N PRO A 74 -8.73 32.44 2.48
CA PRO A 74 -8.45 33.85 2.25
C PRO A 74 -9.30 34.68 3.23
N PRO A 75 -8.75 35.74 3.84
CA PRO A 75 -9.54 36.61 4.69
C PRO A 75 -10.74 37.12 3.90
N PRO A 76 -11.92 37.31 4.54
CA PRO A 76 -13.05 37.92 3.86
C PRO A 76 -12.58 39.24 3.28
N ALA A 77 -12.69 39.39 1.96
CA ALA A 77 -12.39 40.64 1.28
C ALA A 77 -13.17 41.73 2.03
N GLU A 78 -12.43 42.68 2.63
CA GLU A 78 -12.98 43.79 3.37
C GLU A 78 -14.10 44.40 2.53
N ALA A 79 -15.34 44.22 2.98
CA ALA A 79 -16.48 44.88 2.39
C ALA A 79 -16.17 46.38 2.42
N PRO A 80 -16.33 47.11 1.31
CA PRO A 80 -16.11 48.55 1.35
C PRO A 80 -17.04 49.12 2.42
N ALA A 81 -16.45 49.92 3.32
CA ALA A 81 -17.22 50.71 4.26
C ALA A 81 -18.22 51.54 3.46
N GLU A 82 -19.49 51.14 3.49
CA GLU A 82 -20.57 52.02 3.11
C GLU A 82 -20.70 53.10 4.19
N GLU A 83 -20.80 54.33 3.67
CA GLU A 83 -20.74 55.65 4.30
C GLU A 83 -21.85 55.92 5.32
#